data_AF-A0A9W2V6D4-F1
#
_entry.id   AF-A0A9W2V6D4-F1
#
_cell.length_a   1.000
_cell.length_b   1.000
_cell.length_c   1.000
_cell.angle_alpha   90.00
_cell.angle_beta   90.00
_cell.angle_gamma   90.00
#
_symmetry.space_group_name_H-M   'P 1'
#
loop_
_entity.id
_entity.type
_entity.pdbx_description
1 polymer ?
#
loop_
_entity_poly.entity_id
_entity_poly.type
_entity_poly.pdbx_seq_one_letter_code
_entity_poly.pdbx_strand_id
1 'polypeptide(L)'
;MWSFSLLLFWGCCGLYSSCILSKKSATIGVNECDDTTVCPAYATCTNTLDSYYCTCKGGFLSSNGLMRFRGPGVTCKDIDECSQSPQPCGANSVCKNLQGRYKCSCLPGFSSPTGNDWTPEKPGHFSCTDIDECLSDGVCPEHAECVNSLGSYNCSCQVGFISHNSICEAVAIAEKQITLKVSG
;
A
#
# COMPACT_ATOMS: atom_id res chain seq x y z
N MET A 1 28.23 -32.98 -60.54
CA MET A 1 29.62 -33.04 -61.04
C MET A 1 29.58 -32.27 -62.35
N TRP A 2 30.14 -31.08 -62.57
CA TRP A 2 31.44 -30.45 -62.23
C TRP A 2 31.19 -28.94 -61.91
N SER A 3 31.64 -28.35 -60.78
CA SER A 3 32.94 -27.73 -60.46
C SER A 3 33.38 -26.55 -61.36
N PHE A 4 33.36 -25.30 -60.87
CA PHE A 4 34.54 -24.46 -60.53
C PHE A 4 34.20 -22.97 -60.20
N SER A 5 34.60 -22.60 -58.98
CA SER A 5 35.10 -21.34 -58.38
C SER A 5 35.12 -19.98 -59.10
N LEU A 6 34.81 -18.97 -58.26
CA LEU A 6 35.40 -17.62 -58.11
C LEU A 6 35.67 -16.79 -59.38
N LEU A 7 34.86 -15.74 -59.57
CA LEU A 7 35.27 -14.54 -60.31
C LEU A 7 35.03 -13.30 -59.44
N LEU A 8 36.14 -12.67 -59.08
CA LEU A 8 36.24 -11.25 -58.75
C LEU A 8 35.71 -10.46 -59.95
N PHE A 9 34.65 -9.67 -59.76
CA PHE A 9 34.37 -8.56 -60.66
C PHE A 9 34.26 -7.27 -59.85
N TRP A 10 35.34 -6.49 -59.95
CA TRP A 10 35.24 -5.04 -60.01
C TRP A 10 34.13 -4.67 -61.01
N GLY A 11 33.10 -3.99 -60.51
CA GLY A 11 32.14 -3.27 -61.32
C GLY A 11 32.03 -1.86 -60.76
N CYS A 12 32.92 -0.97 -61.20
CA CYS A 12 32.74 0.46 -61.01
C CYS A 12 31.69 0.97 -62.00
N CYS A 13 30.85 1.88 -61.51
CA CYS A 13 29.61 2.37 -62.09
C CYS A 13 29.85 3.14 -63.41
N GLY A 14 29.04 2.84 -64.43
CA GLY A 14 28.93 3.64 -65.64
C GLY A 14 28.28 4.99 -65.36
N LEU A 15 28.64 5.98 -66.18
CA LEU A 15 28.18 7.36 -66.11
C LEU A 15 26.65 7.47 -66.15
N TYR A 16 26.14 8.49 -65.45
CA TYR A 16 24.76 8.96 -65.27
C TYR A 16 24.02 8.46 -64.00
N SER A 17 23.62 9.47 -63.20
CA SER A 17 22.84 9.44 -61.96
C SER A 17 23.55 9.02 -60.68
N SER A 18 24.06 10.05 -60.01
CA SER A 18 24.19 10.29 -58.58
C SER A 18 23.63 9.22 -57.61
N CYS A 19 24.50 8.82 -56.67
CA CYS A 19 24.27 8.57 -55.23
C CYS A 19 22.79 8.47 -54.79
N ILE A 20 22.36 7.44 -54.05
CA ILE A 20 22.64 7.25 -52.63
C ILE A 20 22.46 5.76 -52.31
N LEU A 21 23.55 5.04 -52.00
CA LEU A 21 23.43 3.93 -51.06
C LEU A 21 22.95 4.59 -49.77
N SER A 22 21.73 4.30 -49.33
CA SER A 22 21.31 4.65 -47.97
C SER A 22 22.20 3.85 -47.04
N LYS A 23 23.37 4.42 -46.71
CA LYS A 23 24.05 4.12 -45.47
C LYS A 23 23.06 4.56 -44.40
N LYS A 24 22.14 3.67 -44.02
CA LYS A 24 21.51 3.76 -42.71
C LYS A 24 22.69 3.63 -41.76
N SER A 25 23.15 4.79 -41.32
CA SER A 25 24.25 4.96 -40.40
C SER A 25 24.06 3.92 -39.30
N ALA A 26 25.07 3.10 -39.06
CA ALA A 26 25.20 2.45 -37.78
C ALA A 26 25.46 3.59 -36.77
N THR A 27 24.41 4.32 -36.42
CA THR A 27 24.43 5.25 -35.30
C THR A 27 24.57 4.38 -34.08
N ILE A 28 25.72 4.48 -33.42
CA ILE A 28 25.76 4.24 -31.99
C ILE A 28 24.71 5.19 -31.43
N GLY A 29 23.55 4.65 -31.05
CA GLY A 29 22.49 5.44 -30.44
C GLY A 29 23.07 6.12 -29.20
N VAL A 30 22.91 7.44 -29.11
CA VAL A 30 23.23 8.14 -27.87
C VAL A 30 22.29 7.59 -26.79
N ASN A 31 22.81 7.24 -25.63
CA ASN A 31 21.97 6.84 -24.51
C ASN A 31 21.59 8.09 -23.72
N GLU A 32 20.41 8.64 -23.97
CA GLU A 32 19.97 9.85 -23.28
C GLU A 32 19.72 9.61 -21.78
N CYS A 33 19.58 8.36 -21.34
CA CYS A 33 19.43 8.02 -19.93
C CYS A 33 20.75 8.11 -19.14
N ASP A 34 21.89 8.33 -19.79
CA ASP A 34 23.15 8.64 -19.11
C ASP A 34 23.11 10.06 -18.49
N ASP A 35 22.23 10.94 -18.99
CA ASP A 35 21.93 12.24 -18.38
C ASP A 35 20.72 12.14 -17.45
N THR A 36 20.97 12.28 -16.14
CA THR A 36 19.95 12.17 -15.10
C THR A 36 18.93 13.31 -15.09
N THR A 37 19.19 14.40 -15.82
CA THR A 37 18.30 15.58 -15.92
C THR A 37 17.24 15.45 -17.01
N VAL A 38 17.37 14.45 -17.88
CA VAL A 38 16.48 14.22 -19.03
C VAL A 38 15.06 13.86 -18.61
N CYS A 39 14.92 13.11 -17.50
CA CYS A 39 13.63 12.78 -16.90
C CYS A 39 13.45 13.51 -15.56
N PRO A 40 12.21 13.91 -15.23
CA PRO A 40 11.91 14.60 -13.97
C PRO A 40 12.07 13.67 -12.75
N ALA A 41 12.06 14.27 -11.56
CA ALA A 41 11.98 13.51 -10.30
C ALA A 41 10.79 12.55 -10.31
N TYR A 42 10.99 11.37 -9.69
CA TYR A 42 10.02 10.27 -9.65
C TYR A 42 9.64 9.70 -11.03
N ALA A 43 10.49 9.86 -12.04
CA ALA A 43 10.40 9.13 -13.30
C ALA A 43 11.56 8.14 -13.50
N THR A 44 11.36 7.20 -14.40
CA THR A 44 12.35 6.24 -14.89
C THR A 44 12.59 6.50 -16.38
N CYS A 45 13.85 6.61 -16.77
CA CYS A 45 14.26 6.75 -18.17
C CYS A 45 14.39 5.37 -18.83
N THR A 46 13.92 5.23 -20.06
CA THR A 46 14.17 4.06 -20.91
C THR A 46 14.75 4.51 -22.24
N ASN A 47 15.97 4.05 -22.54
CA ASN A 47 16.64 4.29 -23.81
C ASN A 47 16.10 3.35 -24.89
N THR A 48 16.00 3.84 -26.12
CA THR A 48 15.56 3.09 -27.30
C THR A 48 16.53 3.35 -28.47
N LEU A 49 16.45 2.56 -29.54
CA LEU A 49 17.45 2.59 -30.62
C LEU A 49 17.63 3.97 -31.28
N ASP A 50 16.57 4.81 -31.28
CA ASP A 50 16.55 6.12 -31.95
C ASP A 50 15.96 7.25 -31.08
N SER A 51 15.78 7.02 -29.76
CA SER A 51 15.14 7.99 -28.83
C SER A 51 15.26 7.48 -27.39
N TYR A 52 14.70 8.23 -26.45
CA TYR A 52 14.34 7.77 -25.11
C TYR A 52 12.87 8.08 -24.80
N TYR A 53 12.38 7.55 -23.68
CA TYR A 53 11.16 8.04 -23.04
C TYR A 53 11.25 7.91 -21.52
N CYS A 54 10.52 8.76 -20.82
CA CYS A 54 10.35 8.75 -19.39
C CYS A 54 8.98 8.16 -19.03
N THR A 55 8.92 7.42 -17.93
CA THR A 55 7.67 6.98 -17.30
C THR A 55 7.67 7.40 -15.84
N CYS A 56 6.56 7.90 -15.30
CA CYS A 56 6.48 8.10 -13.85
C CYS A 56 6.59 6.75 -13.13
N LYS A 57 7.26 6.75 -11.97
CA LYS A 57 7.32 5.59 -11.07
C LYS A 57 5.91 5.24 -10.58
N GLY A 58 5.72 4.00 -10.12
CA GLY A 58 4.45 3.60 -9.49
C GLY A 58 4.08 4.52 -8.34
N GLY A 59 2.78 4.82 -8.20
CA GLY A 59 2.27 5.81 -7.23
C GLY A 59 2.34 7.28 -7.70
N PHE A 60 2.72 7.54 -8.95
CA PHE A 60 2.76 8.90 -9.50
C PHE A 60 2.03 9.01 -10.85
N LEU A 61 1.42 10.16 -11.09
CA LEU A 61 0.80 10.55 -12.37
C LEU A 61 1.57 11.67 -13.03
N SER A 62 1.72 11.58 -14.35
CA SER A 62 2.31 12.66 -15.14
C SER A 62 1.34 13.84 -15.25
N SER A 63 1.87 15.06 -15.17
CA SER A 63 1.06 16.28 -15.28
C SER A 63 0.35 16.44 -16.63
N ASN A 64 0.84 15.77 -17.67
CA ASN A 64 0.23 15.74 -19.00
C ASN A 64 -0.65 14.51 -19.26
N GLY A 65 -0.82 13.62 -18.26
CA GLY A 65 -1.61 12.39 -18.38
C GLY A 65 -1.01 11.31 -19.29
N LEU A 66 0.19 11.51 -19.84
CA LEU A 66 0.85 10.54 -20.70
C LEU A 66 1.63 9.52 -19.89
N MET A 67 1.46 8.25 -20.20
CA MET A 67 2.21 7.16 -19.57
C MET A 67 3.70 7.18 -19.97
N ARG A 68 3.99 7.63 -21.20
CA ARG A 68 5.35 7.86 -21.73
C ARG A 68 5.46 9.28 -22.24
N PHE A 69 6.50 9.99 -21.84
CA PHE A 69 6.76 11.37 -22.27
C PHE A 69 8.27 11.60 -22.48
N ARG A 70 8.63 12.76 -23.04
CA ARG A 70 10.03 13.15 -23.30
C ARG A 70 10.32 14.48 -22.64
N GLY A 71 11.56 14.63 -22.20
CA GLY A 71 12.10 15.83 -21.57
C GLY A 71 11.59 16.12 -20.15
N PRO A 72 12.18 17.13 -19.49
CA PRO A 72 11.92 17.47 -18.09
C PRO A 72 10.66 18.31 -17.86
N GLY A 73 9.96 18.74 -18.92
CA GLY A 73 8.79 19.63 -18.83
C GLY A 73 7.52 19.00 -18.26
N VAL A 74 7.57 17.70 -17.92
CA VAL A 74 6.47 16.95 -17.30
C VAL A 74 6.85 16.69 -15.85
N THR A 75 5.90 16.83 -14.93
CA THR A 75 6.14 16.52 -13.51
C THR A 75 5.38 15.26 -13.14
N CYS A 76 6.02 14.37 -12.37
CA CYS A 76 5.35 13.23 -11.76
C CYS A 76 4.80 13.66 -10.40
N LYS A 77 3.48 13.78 -10.30
CA LYS A 77 2.77 14.13 -9.07
C LYS A 77 2.32 12.86 -8.36
N ASP A 78 2.53 12.84 -7.05
CA ASP A 78 2.06 11.78 -6.17
C ASP A 78 0.55 11.55 -6.33
N ILE A 79 0.16 10.27 -6.37
CA ILE A 79 -1.24 9.86 -6.34
C ILE A 79 -1.66 9.80 -4.88
N ASP A 80 -2.68 10.55 -4.50
CA ASP A 80 -3.28 10.38 -3.18
C ASP A 80 -4.26 9.19 -3.22
N GLU A 81 -3.79 8.00 -2.85
CA GLU A 81 -4.66 6.82 -2.82
C GLU A 81 -5.76 6.90 -1.75
N CYS A 82 -5.58 7.69 -0.69
CA CYS A 82 -6.56 7.83 0.39
C CYS A 82 -7.77 8.69 0.00
N SER A 83 -7.59 9.56 -1.00
CA SER A 83 -8.67 10.37 -1.58
C SER A 83 -9.45 9.64 -2.69
N GLN A 84 -9.07 8.41 -3.04
CA GLN A 84 -9.78 7.61 -4.05
C GLN A 84 -11.04 6.95 -3.49
N SER A 85 -11.98 6.62 -4.38
CA SER A 85 -13.22 5.92 -4.06
C SER A 85 -13.33 4.66 -4.92
N PRO A 86 -13.44 3.45 -4.31
CA PRO A 86 -13.46 3.18 -2.87
C PRO A 86 -12.11 3.43 -2.18
N GLN A 87 -12.12 3.70 -0.87
CA GLN A 87 -10.88 3.86 -0.09
C GLN A 87 -10.08 2.54 -0.04
N PRO A 88 -8.75 2.58 -0.17
CA PRO A 88 -7.94 1.38 -0.37
C PRO A 88 -7.79 0.50 0.88
N CYS A 89 -7.89 1.07 2.08
CA CYS A 89 -7.63 0.36 3.34
C CYS A 89 -8.85 -0.39 3.90
N GLY A 90 -10.03 -0.26 3.29
CA GLY A 90 -11.25 -0.89 3.76
C GLY A 90 -11.82 -0.31 5.07
N ALA A 91 -12.84 -0.97 5.61
CA ALA A 91 -13.53 -0.52 6.83
C ALA A 91 -12.65 -0.65 8.08
N ASN A 92 -13.02 0.10 9.13
CA ASN A 92 -12.35 0.09 10.45
C ASN A 92 -10.84 0.36 10.39
N SER A 93 -10.43 1.18 9.43
CA SER A 93 -9.02 1.50 9.18
C SER A 93 -8.81 2.99 8.93
N VAL A 94 -7.55 3.40 9.01
CA VAL A 94 -7.04 4.72 8.66
C VAL A 94 -6.11 4.56 7.48
N CYS A 95 -6.36 5.33 6.43
CA CYS A 95 -5.46 5.48 5.30
C CYS A 95 -4.56 6.70 5.49
N LYS A 96 -3.25 6.52 5.26
CA LYS A 96 -2.28 7.61 5.24
C LYS A 96 -1.56 7.62 3.89
N ASN A 97 -1.75 8.70 3.13
CA ASN A 97 -1.02 8.91 1.89
C ASN A 97 0.46 9.19 2.20
N LEU A 98 1.35 8.58 1.43
CA LEU A 98 2.80 8.78 1.49
C LEU A 98 3.31 9.03 0.07
N GLN A 99 4.53 9.52 -0.05
CA GLN A 99 5.08 9.76 -1.38
C GLN A 99 5.34 8.43 -2.13
N GLY A 100 4.59 8.21 -3.21
CA GLY A 100 4.66 7.06 -4.11
C GLY A 100 3.95 5.79 -3.61
N ARG A 101 3.26 5.86 -2.46
CA ARG A 101 2.56 4.72 -1.84
C ARG A 101 1.62 5.21 -0.75
N TYR A 102 0.83 4.31 -0.18
CA TYR A 102 0.05 4.60 1.02
C TYR A 102 0.34 3.58 2.13
N LYS A 103 -0.11 3.91 3.34
CA LYS A 103 -0.10 3.02 4.49
C LYS A 103 -1.51 2.90 5.06
N CYS A 104 -1.89 1.68 5.42
CA CYS A 104 -3.11 1.39 6.15
C CYS A 104 -2.81 1.00 7.58
N SER A 105 -3.65 1.44 8.50
CA SER A 105 -3.63 0.98 9.89
C SER A 105 -5.01 0.76 10.47
N CYS A 106 -5.18 -0.28 11.29
CA CYS A 106 -6.47 -0.54 11.93
C CYS A 106 -6.79 0.53 12.97
N LEU A 107 -8.09 0.82 13.14
CA LEU A 107 -8.56 1.64 14.25
C LEU A 107 -8.27 0.93 15.60
N PRO A 108 -8.22 1.67 16.72
CA PRO A 108 -8.13 1.06 18.05
C PRO A 108 -9.25 0.03 18.27
N GLY A 109 -8.92 -1.09 18.92
CA GLY A 109 -9.84 -2.23 19.09
C GLY A 109 -9.94 -3.17 17.88
N PHE A 110 -9.19 -2.90 16.80
CA PHE A 110 -9.14 -3.77 15.61
C PHE A 110 -7.73 -4.25 15.34
N SER A 111 -7.63 -5.43 14.71
CA SER A 111 -6.37 -6.00 14.26
C SER A 111 -6.46 -6.57 12.85
N SER A 112 -5.31 -6.68 12.18
CA SER A 112 -5.20 -7.33 10.89
C SER A 112 -4.28 -8.55 10.94
N PRO A 113 -4.65 -9.69 10.31
CA PRO A 113 -3.77 -10.84 10.19
C PRO A 113 -2.44 -10.52 9.47
N THR A 114 -2.45 -9.52 8.59
CA THR A 114 -1.25 -9.05 7.87
C THR A 114 -0.44 -8.00 8.64
N GLY A 115 -0.82 -7.73 9.89
CA GLY A 115 -0.25 -6.71 10.76
C GLY A 115 -0.97 -5.37 10.63
N ASN A 116 -1.01 -4.63 11.74
CA ASN A 116 -1.73 -3.35 11.88
C ASN A 116 -1.10 -2.19 11.11
N ASP A 117 0.09 -2.37 10.56
CA ASP A 117 0.81 -1.37 9.78
C ASP A 117 1.10 -1.96 8.40
N TRP A 118 0.19 -1.76 7.43
CA TRP A 118 0.27 -2.40 6.12
C TRP A 118 0.59 -1.41 5.01
N THR A 119 1.37 -1.84 4.02
CA THR A 119 1.66 -1.10 2.79
C THR A 119 1.54 -2.03 1.59
N PRO A 120 1.28 -1.52 0.37
CA PRO A 120 1.08 -2.34 -0.83
C PRO A 120 2.23 -3.28 -1.19
N GLU A 121 3.44 -3.02 -0.68
CA GLU A 121 4.59 -3.89 -0.91
C GLU A 121 4.58 -5.14 -0.01
N LYS A 122 3.74 -5.17 1.03
CA LYS A 122 3.57 -6.34 1.89
C LYS A 122 2.65 -7.37 1.24
N PRO A 123 2.97 -8.67 1.36
CA PRO A 123 2.11 -9.73 0.86
C PRO A 123 0.79 -9.78 1.66
N GLY A 124 -0.26 -10.26 0.99
CA GLY A 124 -1.58 -10.43 1.58
C GLY A 124 -2.50 -9.22 1.38
N HIS A 125 -3.74 -9.38 1.82
CA HIS A 125 -4.77 -8.35 1.76
C HIS A 125 -4.99 -7.74 3.14
N PHE A 126 -4.96 -6.42 3.23
CA PHE A 126 -5.22 -5.71 4.47
C PHE A 126 -6.71 -5.67 4.78
N SER A 127 -7.07 -6.20 5.94
CA SER A 127 -8.43 -6.14 6.48
C SER A 127 -8.36 -6.08 8.00
N CYS A 128 -9.19 -5.23 8.59
CA CYS A 128 -9.28 -5.02 10.03
C CYS A 128 -10.49 -5.74 10.59
N THR A 129 -10.23 -6.64 11.54
CA THR A 129 -11.24 -7.38 12.28
C THR A 129 -11.22 -6.94 13.74
N ASP A 130 -12.40 -6.93 14.33
CA ASP A 130 -12.59 -6.65 15.75
C ASP A 130 -11.71 -7.56 16.61
N ILE A 131 -11.10 -6.99 17.65
CA ILE A 131 -10.37 -7.76 18.66
C ILE A 131 -11.39 -8.14 19.71
N ASP A 132 -11.58 -9.44 19.95
CA ASP A 132 -12.39 -9.87 21.09
C ASP A 132 -11.52 -9.85 22.35
N GLU A 133 -11.58 -8.74 23.09
CA GLU A 133 -10.78 -8.59 24.32
C GLU A 133 -11.24 -9.57 25.40
N CYS A 134 -12.48 -10.07 25.36
CA CYS A 134 -13.00 -11.03 26.35
C CYS A 134 -12.34 -12.41 26.24
N LEU A 135 -11.65 -12.71 25.14
CA LEU A 135 -10.85 -13.94 25.00
C LEU A 135 -9.50 -13.86 25.72
N SER A 136 -9.11 -12.68 26.22
CA SER A 136 -7.87 -12.49 26.97
C SER A 136 -8.13 -12.54 28.48
N ASP A 137 -7.27 -13.27 29.20
CA ASP A 137 -7.38 -13.38 30.66
C ASP A 137 -7.13 -12.04 31.37
N GLY A 138 -7.91 -11.76 32.41
CA GLY A 138 -7.71 -10.59 33.28
C GLY A 138 -8.15 -9.24 32.70
N VAL A 139 -8.87 -9.25 31.57
CA VAL A 139 -9.40 -8.03 30.94
C VAL A 139 -10.49 -7.36 31.80
N CYS A 140 -11.33 -8.17 32.45
CA CYS A 140 -12.31 -7.70 33.42
C CYS A 140 -11.89 -8.04 34.85
N PRO A 141 -12.33 -7.24 35.86
CA PRO A 141 -12.08 -7.55 37.26
C PRO A 141 -12.72 -8.89 37.67
N GLU A 142 -12.21 -9.48 38.75
CA GLU A 142 -12.82 -10.69 39.33
C GLU A 142 -14.30 -10.44 39.65
N HIS A 143 -15.15 -11.46 39.48
CA HIS A 143 -16.60 -11.35 39.62
C HIS A 143 -17.29 -10.38 38.64
N ALA A 144 -16.68 -10.10 37.48
CA ALA A 144 -17.33 -9.42 36.37
C ALA A 144 -17.57 -10.35 35.17
N GLU A 145 -18.62 -10.07 34.42
CA GLU A 145 -18.87 -10.62 33.09
C GLU A 145 -18.33 -9.66 32.03
N CYS A 146 -17.61 -10.22 31.05
CA CYS A 146 -17.11 -9.49 29.89
C CYS A 146 -18.07 -9.63 28.72
N VAL A 147 -18.37 -8.53 28.04
CA VAL A 147 -19.15 -8.50 26.80
C VAL A 147 -18.35 -7.77 25.73
N ASN A 148 -17.98 -8.48 24.67
CA ASN A 148 -17.30 -7.90 23.53
C ASN A 148 -18.23 -6.98 22.72
N SER A 149 -17.68 -5.93 22.13
CA SER A 149 -18.39 -4.98 21.28
C SER A 149 -17.49 -4.51 20.13
N LEU A 150 -18.05 -3.90 19.09
CA LEU A 150 -17.20 -3.46 17.96
C LEU A 150 -16.22 -2.35 18.38
N GLY A 151 -14.93 -2.66 18.34
CA GLY A 151 -13.80 -1.80 18.68
C GLY A 151 -13.56 -1.63 20.17
N SER A 152 -14.25 -2.39 21.04
CA SER A 152 -14.12 -2.28 22.49
C SER A 152 -14.81 -3.42 23.24
N TYR A 153 -14.80 -3.39 24.56
CA TYR A 153 -15.51 -4.34 25.41
C TYR A 153 -16.10 -3.63 26.62
N ASN A 154 -17.03 -4.29 27.31
CA ASN A 154 -17.58 -3.81 28.56
C ASN A 154 -17.50 -4.90 29.63
N CYS A 155 -17.23 -4.48 30.86
CA CYS A 155 -17.21 -5.34 32.04
C CYS A 155 -18.35 -4.94 32.97
N SER A 156 -19.22 -5.89 33.33
CA SER A 156 -20.29 -5.67 34.31
C SER A 156 -20.16 -6.63 35.48
N CYS A 157 -20.22 -6.12 36.71
CA CYS A 157 -20.20 -6.97 37.89
C CYS A 157 -21.36 -7.97 37.87
N GLN A 158 -21.07 -9.20 38.26
CA GLN A 158 -22.05 -10.28 38.40
C GLN A 158 -23.12 -9.91 39.42
N VAL A 159 -24.28 -10.57 39.34
CA VAL A 159 -25.38 -10.37 40.29
C VAL A 159 -24.89 -10.60 41.72
N GLY A 160 -25.16 -9.63 42.61
CA GLY A 160 -24.68 -9.66 44.00
C GLY A 160 -23.35 -8.95 44.22
N PHE A 161 -22.75 -8.35 43.18
CA PHE A 161 -21.54 -7.52 43.28
C PHE A 161 -21.81 -6.10 42.79
N ILE A 162 -21.10 -5.12 43.33
CA ILE A 162 -21.13 -3.72 42.90
C ILE A 162 -19.74 -3.24 42.50
N SER A 163 -19.69 -2.38 41.48
CA SER A 163 -18.43 -1.77 41.03
C SER A 163 -18.00 -0.68 42.01
N HIS A 164 -16.82 -0.83 42.59
CA HIS A 164 -16.18 0.14 43.46
C HIS A 164 -14.69 0.21 43.09
N ASN A 165 -14.16 1.39 42.76
CA ASN A 165 -12.76 1.57 42.33
C ASN A 165 -12.29 0.58 41.23
N SER A 166 -13.15 0.32 40.25
CA SER A 166 -12.88 -0.63 39.14
C SER A 166 -12.69 -2.09 39.55
N ILE A 167 -13.10 -2.48 40.76
CA ILE A 167 -13.23 -3.86 41.22
C ILE A 167 -14.71 -4.17 41.54
N CYS A 168 -15.07 -5.45 41.52
CA CYS A 168 -16.41 -5.90 41.90
C CYS A 168 -16.39 -6.43 43.34
N GLU A 169 -17.08 -5.74 44.24
CA GLU A 169 -17.19 -6.09 45.65
C GLU A 169 -18.55 -6.70 45.95
N ALA A 170 -18.59 -7.79 46.72
CA ALA A 170 -19.84 -8.44 47.09
C ALA A 170 -20.71 -7.46 47.89
N VAL A 171 -21.97 -7.32 47.47
CA VAL A 171 -22.98 -6.61 48.24
C VAL A 171 -23.19 -7.44 49.50
N ALA A 172 -22.74 -6.91 50.64
CA ALA A 172 -23.13 -7.44 51.93
C ALA A 172 -24.65 -7.33 52.00
N ILE A 173 -25.35 -8.44 51.76
CA ILE A 173 -26.71 -8.58 52.19
C ILE A 173 -26.57 -8.48 53.71
N ALA A 174 -26.86 -7.30 54.27
CA ALA A 174 -27.18 -7.24 55.67
C ALA A 174 -28.36 -8.21 55.79
N GLU A 175 -28.10 -9.41 56.28
CA GLU A 175 -29.15 -10.21 56.90
C GLU A 175 -29.75 -9.25 57.91
N LYS A 176 -30.84 -8.62 57.50
CA LYS A 176 -31.66 -7.83 58.39
C LYS A 176 -32.06 -8.88 59.40
N GLN A 177 -31.40 -8.87 60.55
CA GLN A 177 -31.80 -9.62 61.72
C GLN A 177 -33.21 -9.14 62.02
N ILE A 178 -34.20 -9.74 61.37
CA ILE A 178 -35.58 -9.75 61.83
C ILE A 178 -35.57 -10.79 62.96
N THR A 179 -34.83 -10.46 64.02
CA THR A 179 -35.20 -10.94 65.35
C THR A 179 -36.46 -10.16 65.68
N LEU A 180 -37.61 -10.71 65.29
CA LEU A 180 -38.87 -10.45 65.97
C LEU A 180 -38.67 -10.89 67.43
N LYS A 181 -38.08 -10.01 68.25
CA LYS A 181 -38.30 -10.03 69.69
C LYS A 181 -39.76 -9.63 69.91
N VAL A 182 -40.67 -10.58 69.76
CA VAL A 182 -41.95 -10.52 70.48
C VAL A 182 -41.66 -11.11 71.85
N SER A 183 -41.20 -10.25 72.75
CA SER A 183 -41.11 -10.52 74.18
C SER A 183 -42.41 -10.06 74.84
N GLY A 184 -43.06 -10.97 75.56
CA GLY A 184 -44.09 -10.67 76.57
C GLY A 184 -45.50 -10.95 76.12
#